data_AF-A0A1C8ZWR1-F1
#
_entry.id   AF-A0A1C8ZWR1-F1
#
_cell.length_a   1.000
_cell.length_b   1.000
_cell.length_c   1.000
_cell.angle_alpha   90.00
_cell.angle_beta   90.00
_cell.angle_gamma   90.00
#
_symmetry.space_group_name_H-M   'P 1'
#
loop_
_entity.id
_entity.type
_entity.pdbx_description
1 polymer ?
#
loop_
_entity_poly.entity_id
_entity_poly.type
_entity_poly.pdbx_seq_one_letter_code
_entity_poly.pdbx_strand_id
1 'polypeptide(L)'
;MALIWSELDLLVQTSYYTVVEERLRSYIAEWLTSPLPNVIRRDISLPLDKDYIITVTGGRRSGKTFTLYQTIQDIIKSGLASHDEILYVDFEDYRLKGFKVEDLDKILTIFVELTGKQPRYIFLDEVQNVENYGSWFRKRLTSRVYLSGSSSLLTPLRIAEELRGRSVNYEVFPLSFKEFLRFKSFEYNRLIEYTFERGKILSLLREYLYYGSYPAVVLEKENNEKIRLLKSYFDSIIVRDFSTIKADIASLFANYLISNYARPTTINKVYEYMRSLGIKIGKETVIELFNRAKETYFSFFVEEFEKSERKRKANLKKLYIIDTGYPTALGYEFSISNAMENLVYIELLRRGYREVFYWRGKRDVDFVVAKNFNPITLIQVTYATDKVEDREVEAIIEAKSELKVDNATIITWDYEDEIKGIKAIPMWKWLLGEDNLV
;
A
#
# COMPACT_ATOMS: atom_id res chain seq x y z
N MET A 1 -45.41 -27.27 25.85
CA MET A 1 -44.24 -26.38 26.04
C MET A 1 -43.20 -26.55 24.95
N ALA A 2 -42.60 -27.74 24.72
CA ALA A 2 -41.59 -27.93 23.65
C ALA A 2 -42.04 -27.49 22.24
N LEU A 3 -43.32 -27.72 21.88
CA LEU A 3 -43.92 -27.25 20.60
C LEU A 3 -44.02 -25.71 20.48
N ILE A 4 -44.24 -25.02 21.61
CA ILE A 4 -44.36 -23.55 21.63
C ILE A 4 -42.97 -22.92 21.51
N TRP A 5 -41.95 -23.53 22.11
CA TRP A 5 -40.55 -23.12 21.94
C TRP A 5 -40.07 -23.33 20.50
N SER A 6 -40.45 -24.44 19.84
CA SER A 6 -40.10 -24.66 18.42
C SER A 6 -40.81 -23.70 17.47
N GLU A 7 -42.08 -23.34 17.73
CA GLU A 7 -42.80 -22.34 16.93
C GLU A 7 -42.27 -20.93 17.14
N LEU A 8 -41.88 -20.56 18.37
CA LEU A 8 -41.22 -19.28 18.64
C LEU A 8 -39.85 -19.20 17.94
N ASP A 9 -39.06 -20.27 17.98
CA ASP A 9 -37.76 -20.32 17.29
C ASP A 9 -37.92 -20.20 15.77
N LEU A 10 -38.94 -20.83 15.19
CA LEU A 10 -39.31 -20.69 13.77
C LEU A 10 -39.75 -19.26 13.42
N LEU A 11 -40.57 -18.62 14.24
CA LEU A 11 -41.02 -17.23 14.03
C LEU A 11 -39.88 -16.23 14.17
N VAL A 12 -38.99 -16.41 15.16
CA VAL A 12 -37.81 -15.59 15.37
C VAL A 12 -36.80 -15.77 14.22
N GLN A 13 -36.59 -17.01 13.75
CA GLN A 13 -35.77 -17.26 12.56
C GLN A 13 -36.38 -16.58 11.32
N THR A 14 -37.67 -16.77 11.06
CA THR A 14 -38.35 -16.20 9.88
C THR A 14 -38.33 -14.67 9.89
N SER A 15 -38.54 -14.05 11.05
CA SER A 15 -38.40 -12.60 11.25
C SER A 15 -36.96 -12.11 11.01
N TYR A 16 -35.96 -12.82 11.55
CA TYR A 16 -34.55 -12.49 11.33
C TYR A 16 -34.13 -12.61 9.85
N TYR A 17 -34.56 -13.67 9.17
CA TYR A 17 -34.32 -13.85 7.73
C TYR A 17 -34.91 -12.71 6.90
N THR A 18 -36.13 -12.27 7.24
CA THR A 18 -36.82 -11.17 6.55
C THR A 18 -36.07 -9.84 6.73
N VAL A 19 -35.54 -9.56 7.93
CA VAL A 19 -34.77 -8.33 8.21
C VAL A 19 -33.42 -8.30 7.49
N VAL A 20 -32.72 -9.43 7.37
CA VAL A 20 -31.46 -9.50 6.62
C VAL A 20 -31.71 -9.27 5.14
N GLU A 21 -32.73 -9.90 4.57
CA GLU A 21 -33.09 -9.74 3.16
C GLU A 21 -33.49 -8.31 2.83
N GLU A 22 -34.29 -7.66 3.68
CA GLU A 22 -34.68 -6.26 3.52
C GLU A 22 -33.46 -5.32 3.56
N ARG A 23 -32.50 -5.58 4.46
CA ARG A 23 -31.22 -4.83 4.52
C ARG A 23 -30.41 -4.98 3.24
N LEU A 24 -30.30 -6.19 2.69
CA LEU A 24 -29.59 -6.45 1.43
C LEU A 24 -30.28 -5.78 0.24
N ARG A 25 -31.61 -5.85 0.19
CA ARG A 25 -32.41 -5.19 -0.84
C ARG A 25 -32.25 -3.67 -0.78
N SER A 26 -32.29 -3.09 0.43
CA SER A 26 -31.99 -1.67 0.64
C SER A 26 -30.57 -1.30 0.19
N TYR A 27 -29.56 -2.10 0.54
CA TYR A 27 -28.17 -1.88 0.13
C TYR A 27 -28.01 -1.89 -1.39
N ILE A 28 -28.53 -2.93 -2.07
CA ILE A 28 -28.44 -3.05 -3.53
C ILE A 28 -29.23 -1.93 -4.23
N ALA A 29 -30.43 -1.59 -3.72
CA ALA A 29 -31.22 -0.50 -4.28
C ALA A 29 -30.50 0.86 -4.16
N GLU A 30 -29.85 1.11 -3.03
CA GLU A 30 -29.02 2.32 -2.84
C GLU A 30 -27.84 2.32 -3.82
N TRP A 31 -27.14 1.19 -3.97
CA TRP A 31 -26.07 1.07 -4.96
C TRP A 31 -26.56 1.41 -6.36
N LEU A 32 -27.66 0.80 -6.82
CA LEU A 32 -28.18 0.96 -8.18
C LEU A 32 -28.66 2.39 -8.50
N THR A 33 -29.09 3.14 -7.48
CA THR A 33 -29.68 4.47 -7.64
C THR A 33 -28.72 5.61 -7.30
N SER A 34 -27.64 5.34 -6.56
CA SER A 34 -26.67 6.36 -6.17
C SER A 34 -25.68 6.67 -7.30
N PRO A 35 -25.28 7.95 -7.48
CA PRO A 35 -24.18 8.27 -8.37
C PRO A 35 -22.86 7.73 -7.80
N LEU A 36 -21.95 7.31 -8.68
CA LEU A 36 -20.60 6.96 -8.28
C LEU A 36 -19.88 8.19 -7.68
N PRO A 37 -19.03 7.99 -6.66
CA PRO A 37 -18.26 9.09 -6.09
C PRO A 37 -17.32 9.68 -7.13
N ASN A 38 -17.00 10.97 -6.96
CA ASN A 38 -15.99 11.61 -7.80
C ASN A 38 -14.60 11.02 -7.47
N VAL A 39 -13.88 10.55 -8.49
CA VAL A 39 -12.57 9.92 -8.33
C VAL A 39 -11.53 10.75 -9.08
N ILE A 40 -10.49 11.21 -8.37
CA ILE A 40 -9.29 11.72 -9.03
C ILE A 40 -8.49 10.52 -9.53
N ARG A 41 -8.23 10.51 -10.84
CA ARG A 41 -7.57 9.39 -11.53
C ARG A 41 -6.27 9.00 -10.83
N ARG A 42 -6.12 7.71 -10.53
CA ARG A 42 -4.89 7.01 -10.14
C ARG A 42 -4.22 6.41 -11.37
N ASP A 43 -2.90 6.25 -11.31
CA ASP A 43 -2.10 5.68 -12.40
C ASP A 43 -2.24 4.15 -12.47
N ILE A 44 -2.57 3.51 -11.35
CA ILE A 44 -2.90 2.09 -11.35
C ILE A 44 -4.16 1.83 -12.18
N SER A 45 -4.10 0.81 -13.05
CA SER A 45 -5.22 0.37 -13.88
C SER A 45 -5.40 -1.13 -13.68
N LEU A 46 -6.61 -1.54 -13.33
CA LEU A 46 -6.98 -2.94 -13.22
C LEU A 46 -7.45 -3.45 -14.59
N PRO A 47 -7.08 -4.67 -15.00
CA PRO A 47 -7.48 -5.18 -16.30
C PRO A 47 -8.97 -5.50 -16.31
N LEU A 48 -9.69 -5.08 -17.36
CA LEU A 48 -11.16 -5.13 -17.38
C LEU A 48 -11.73 -6.45 -17.93
N ASP A 49 -10.88 -7.31 -18.50
CA ASP A 49 -11.25 -8.40 -19.40
C ASP A 49 -10.64 -9.77 -19.04
N LYS A 50 -10.39 -10.01 -17.75
CA LYS A 50 -9.73 -11.23 -17.27
C LYS A 50 -10.71 -12.16 -16.56
N ASP A 51 -10.47 -13.46 -16.72
CA ASP A 51 -11.27 -14.53 -16.12
C ASP A 51 -10.77 -14.94 -14.73
N TYR A 52 -9.56 -14.53 -14.36
CA TYR A 52 -9.05 -14.68 -12.99
C TYR A 52 -9.58 -13.56 -12.09
N ILE A 53 -9.59 -13.82 -10.80
CA ILE A 53 -10.02 -12.84 -9.79
C ILE A 53 -8.93 -11.76 -9.67
N ILE A 54 -9.32 -10.50 -9.71
CA ILE A 54 -8.41 -9.38 -9.48
C ILE A 54 -8.49 -9.00 -8.02
N THR A 55 -7.38 -9.05 -7.29
CA THR A 55 -7.35 -8.63 -5.89
C THR A 55 -6.56 -7.33 -5.76
N VAL A 56 -7.03 -6.44 -4.91
CA VAL A 56 -6.45 -5.13 -4.66
C VAL A 56 -6.05 -5.03 -3.20
N THR A 57 -4.75 -5.13 -2.92
CA THR A 57 -4.19 -5.04 -1.56
C THR A 57 -3.43 -3.75 -1.35
N GLY A 58 -3.06 -3.44 -0.11
CA GLY A 58 -2.24 -2.30 0.23
C GLY A 58 -2.58 -1.73 1.61
N GLY A 59 -1.78 -0.78 2.07
CA GLY A 59 -1.94 -0.15 3.39
C GLY A 59 -3.31 0.52 3.59
N ARG A 60 -3.73 0.67 4.84
CA ARG A 60 -4.95 1.41 5.19
C ARG A 60 -4.86 2.84 4.65
N ARG A 61 -5.99 3.37 4.14
CA ARG A 61 -6.07 4.71 3.51
C ARG A 61 -5.28 4.91 2.21
N SER A 62 -4.69 3.86 1.60
CA SER A 62 -3.94 3.99 0.34
C SER A 62 -4.81 4.32 -0.90
N GLY A 63 -6.13 4.11 -0.82
CA GLY A 63 -7.07 4.40 -1.91
C GLY A 63 -7.58 3.17 -2.68
N LYS A 64 -7.62 1.99 -2.05
CA LYS A 64 -8.14 0.73 -2.66
C LYS A 64 -9.60 0.86 -3.13
N THR A 65 -10.51 1.26 -2.25
CA THR A 65 -11.93 1.51 -2.56
C THR A 65 -12.10 2.46 -3.75
N PHE A 66 -11.35 3.57 -3.78
CA PHE A 66 -11.35 4.50 -4.90
C PHE A 66 -10.76 3.91 -6.19
N THR A 67 -9.84 2.95 -6.09
CA THR A 67 -9.34 2.19 -7.25
C THR A 67 -10.43 1.27 -7.82
N LEU A 68 -11.28 0.67 -6.96
CA LEU A 68 -12.45 -0.07 -7.43
C LEU A 68 -13.46 0.86 -8.12
N TYR A 69 -13.81 1.99 -7.50
CA TYR A 69 -14.71 2.96 -8.12
C TYR A 69 -14.19 3.50 -9.45
N GLN A 70 -12.88 3.79 -9.55
CA GLN A 70 -12.24 4.14 -10.81
C GLN A 70 -12.43 3.06 -11.87
N THR A 71 -12.27 1.80 -11.50
CA THR A 71 -12.42 0.66 -12.42
C THR A 71 -13.87 0.53 -12.88
N ILE A 72 -14.84 0.72 -11.99
CA ILE A 72 -16.28 0.75 -12.33
C ILE A 72 -16.57 1.88 -13.32
N GLN A 73 -16.04 3.08 -13.08
CA GLN A 73 -16.18 4.21 -14.02
C GLN A 73 -15.58 3.89 -15.39
N ASP A 74 -14.41 3.24 -15.45
CA ASP A 74 -13.79 2.82 -16.71
C ASP A 74 -14.64 1.79 -17.47
N ILE A 75 -15.25 0.83 -16.77
CA ILE A 75 -16.15 -0.19 -17.35
C ILE A 75 -17.38 0.47 -17.98
N ILE A 76 -18.03 1.39 -17.25
CA ILE A 76 -19.23 2.09 -17.74
C ILE A 76 -18.86 3.00 -18.91
N LYS A 77 -17.78 3.78 -18.79
CA LYS A 77 -17.33 4.72 -19.83
C LYS A 77 -16.89 4.01 -21.12
N SER A 78 -16.34 2.82 -21.02
CA SER A 78 -15.95 2.00 -22.18
C SER A 78 -17.11 1.22 -22.81
N GLY A 79 -18.32 1.29 -22.24
CA GLY A 79 -19.49 0.57 -22.73
C GLY A 79 -19.43 -0.93 -22.50
N LEU A 80 -18.56 -1.40 -21.59
CA LEU A 80 -18.43 -2.83 -21.29
C LEU A 80 -19.57 -3.37 -20.43
N ALA A 81 -20.21 -2.54 -19.60
CA ALA A 81 -21.40 -2.88 -18.84
C ALA A 81 -22.15 -1.61 -18.44
N SER A 82 -23.47 -1.70 -18.32
CA SER A 82 -24.28 -0.68 -17.66
C SER A 82 -24.25 -0.82 -16.14
N HIS A 83 -24.66 0.21 -15.41
CA HIS A 83 -24.61 0.22 -13.93
C HIS A 83 -25.39 -0.95 -13.30
N ASP A 84 -26.52 -1.33 -13.89
CA ASP A 84 -27.37 -2.46 -13.50
C ASP A 84 -26.81 -3.84 -13.90
N GLU A 85 -25.60 -3.90 -14.46
CA GLU A 85 -24.82 -5.12 -14.70
C GLU A 85 -23.59 -5.21 -13.77
N ILE A 86 -23.43 -4.25 -12.86
CA ILE A 86 -22.30 -4.17 -11.92
C ILE A 86 -22.84 -4.27 -10.50
N LEU A 87 -22.38 -5.27 -9.76
CA LEU A 87 -22.63 -5.41 -8.34
C LEU A 87 -21.41 -4.90 -7.56
N TYR A 88 -21.61 -3.94 -6.67
CA TYR A 88 -20.61 -3.50 -5.70
C TYR A 88 -21.13 -3.79 -4.28
N VAL A 89 -20.27 -4.34 -3.42
CA VAL A 89 -20.56 -4.65 -2.02
C VAL A 89 -19.38 -4.25 -1.16
N ASP A 90 -19.62 -3.42 -0.15
CA ASP A 90 -18.65 -2.99 0.86
C ASP A 90 -19.00 -3.63 2.21
N PHE A 91 -18.19 -4.60 2.65
CA PHE A 91 -18.44 -5.33 3.88
C PHE A 91 -18.11 -4.55 5.17
N GLU A 92 -17.69 -3.28 5.10
CA GLU A 92 -17.71 -2.38 6.28
C GLU A 92 -19.09 -1.74 6.52
N ASP A 93 -20.05 -1.85 5.60
CA ASP A 93 -21.40 -1.33 5.79
C ASP A 93 -22.10 -1.99 6.99
N TYR A 94 -22.68 -1.18 7.88
CA TYR A 94 -23.32 -1.66 9.11
C TYR A 94 -24.49 -2.62 8.86
N ARG A 95 -25.14 -2.54 7.69
CA ARG A 95 -26.24 -3.45 7.29
C ARG A 95 -25.73 -4.87 7.04
N LEU A 96 -24.47 -5.00 6.66
CA LEU A 96 -23.77 -6.27 6.38
C LEU A 96 -22.98 -6.78 7.60
N LYS A 97 -23.18 -6.20 8.79
CA LYS A 97 -22.52 -6.69 10.01
C LYS A 97 -22.95 -8.12 10.33
N GLY A 98 -21.98 -9.03 10.43
CA GLY A 98 -22.21 -10.45 10.69
C GLY A 98 -22.61 -11.26 9.45
N PHE A 99 -22.48 -10.67 8.26
CA PHE A 99 -22.72 -11.31 6.97
C PHE A 99 -21.79 -12.52 6.77
N LYS A 100 -22.35 -13.62 6.27
CA LYS A 100 -21.61 -14.88 6.10
C LYS A 100 -21.45 -15.23 4.62
N VAL A 101 -20.56 -16.17 4.33
CA VAL A 101 -20.27 -16.62 2.97
C VAL A 101 -21.52 -17.19 2.27
N GLU A 102 -22.43 -17.82 3.02
CA GLU A 102 -23.69 -18.37 2.49
C GLU A 102 -24.67 -17.26 2.04
N ASP A 103 -24.52 -16.04 2.56
CA ASP A 103 -25.37 -14.91 2.21
C ASP A 103 -24.95 -14.25 0.87
N LEU A 104 -23.75 -14.55 0.35
CA LEU A 104 -23.29 -14.03 -0.95
C LEU A 104 -24.21 -14.46 -2.11
N ASP A 105 -24.79 -15.66 -2.04
CA ASP A 105 -25.76 -16.13 -3.04
C ASP A 105 -27.07 -15.35 -2.97
N LYS A 106 -27.48 -14.92 -1.77
CA LYS A 106 -28.68 -14.08 -1.60
C LYS A 106 -28.48 -12.71 -2.24
N ILE A 107 -27.30 -12.11 -2.11
CA ILE A 107 -26.98 -10.85 -2.80
C ILE A 107 -27.16 -10.99 -4.31
N LEU A 108 -26.68 -12.08 -4.91
CA LEU A 108 -26.85 -12.32 -6.35
C LEU A 108 -28.33 -12.46 -6.73
N THR A 109 -29.11 -13.22 -5.95
CA THR A 109 -30.55 -13.39 -6.19
C THR A 109 -31.28 -12.05 -6.14
N ILE A 110 -31.07 -11.26 -5.08
CA ILE A 110 -31.70 -9.95 -4.91
C ILE A 110 -31.27 -8.98 -6.03
N PHE A 111 -30.00 -9.01 -6.45
CA PHE A 111 -29.54 -8.20 -7.57
C PHE A 111 -30.28 -8.54 -8.86
N VAL A 112 -30.47 -9.82 -9.16
CA VAL A 112 -31.23 -10.28 -10.33
C VAL A 112 -32.71 -9.90 -10.22
N GLU A 113 -33.31 -10.00 -9.03
CA GLU A 113 -34.70 -9.55 -8.81
C GLU A 113 -34.89 -8.06 -9.10
N LEU A 114 -33.94 -7.22 -8.70
CA LEU A 114 -34.03 -5.77 -8.84
C LEU A 114 -33.70 -5.29 -10.26
N THR A 115 -32.82 -5.99 -10.98
CA THR A 115 -32.30 -5.54 -12.30
C THR A 115 -32.82 -6.36 -13.48
N GLY A 116 -33.32 -7.57 -13.22
CA GLY A 116 -33.62 -8.56 -14.26
C GLY A 116 -32.37 -9.14 -14.94
N LYS A 117 -31.16 -8.84 -14.44
CA LYS A 117 -29.88 -9.20 -15.06
C LYS A 117 -28.95 -9.89 -14.07
N GLN A 118 -28.17 -10.84 -14.57
CA GLN A 118 -27.02 -11.37 -13.82
C GLN A 118 -25.90 -10.33 -13.80
N PRO A 119 -25.20 -10.11 -12.68
CA PRO A 119 -24.09 -9.17 -12.65
C PRO A 119 -22.97 -9.68 -13.57
N ARG A 120 -22.56 -8.85 -14.53
CA ARG A 120 -21.40 -9.11 -15.38
C ARG A 120 -20.09 -8.84 -14.64
N TYR A 121 -20.12 -7.90 -13.70
CA TYR A 121 -19.00 -7.53 -12.85
C TYR A 121 -19.41 -7.56 -11.38
N ILE A 122 -18.54 -8.08 -10.52
CA ILE A 122 -18.74 -8.15 -9.07
C ILE A 122 -17.52 -7.52 -8.40
N PHE A 123 -17.77 -6.51 -7.57
CA PHE A 123 -16.78 -5.81 -6.75
C PHE A 123 -17.10 -6.07 -5.28
N LEU A 124 -16.19 -6.68 -4.56
CA LEU A 124 -16.31 -6.96 -3.13
C LEU A 124 -15.20 -6.21 -2.38
N ASP A 125 -15.56 -5.12 -1.71
CA ASP A 125 -14.65 -4.34 -0.88
C ASP A 125 -14.59 -4.86 0.56
N GLU A 126 -13.40 -4.78 1.15
CA GLU A 126 -13.08 -5.27 2.49
C GLU A 126 -13.54 -6.73 2.73
N VAL A 127 -13.30 -7.61 1.74
CA VAL A 127 -13.78 -9.00 1.69
C VAL A 127 -13.36 -9.86 2.89
N GLN A 128 -12.30 -9.47 3.61
CA GLN A 128 -11.87 -10.17 4.83
C GLN A 128 -12.87 -10.11 5.98
N ASN A 129 -13.84 -9.19 5.92
CA ASN A 129 -14.91 -9.13 6.90
C ASN A 129 -15.89 -10.31 6.74
N VAL A 130 -15.80 -11.07 5.64
CA VAL A 130 -16.54 -12.32 5.41
C VAL A 130 -15.62 -13.51 5.68
N GLU A 131 -15.90 -14.29 6.71
CA GLU A 131 -15.12 -15.48 7.04
C GLU A 131 -15.24 -16.56 5.94
N ASN A 132 -14.12 -17.21 5.60
CA ASN A 132 -14.05 -18.30 4.60
C ASN A 132 -14.61 -17.89 3.21
N TYR A 133 -14.50 -16.61 2.85
CA TYR A 133 -14.99 -16.07 1.58
C TYR A 133 -14.41 -16.79 0.35
N GLY A 134 -13.19 -17.36 0.46
CA GLY A 134 -12.54 -18.09 -0.64
C GLY A 134 -13.33 -19.31 -1.10
N SER A 135 -14.12 -19.90 -0.20
CA SER A 135 -14.98 -21.04 -0.52
C SER A 135 -16.06 -20.69 -1.55
N TRP A 136 -16.56 -19.45 -1.56
CA TRP A 136 -17.57 -19.00 -2.51
C TRP A 136 -17.07 -18.98 -3.95
N PHE A 137 -15.79 -18.67 -4.14
CA PHE A 137 -15.13 -18.64 -5.45
C PHE A 137 -14.79 -20.03 -6.00
N ARG A 138 -15.16 -21.11 -5.30
CA ARG A 138 -14.95 -22.49 -5.77
C ARG A 138 -15.92 -22.86 -6.90
N LYS A 139 -17.12 -22.28 -6.90
CA LYS A 139 -18.11 -22.46 -7.96
C LYS A 139 -17.73 -21.70 -9.24
N ARG A 140 -18.35 -22.07 -10.36
CA ARG A 140 -18.18 -21.35 -11.63
C ARG A 140 -19.01 -20.07 -11.59
N LEU A 141 -18.34 -18.92 -11.61
CA LEU A 141 -18.97 -17.61 -11.83
C LEU A 141 -18.81 -17.23 -13.30
N THR A 142 -19.84 -16.62 -13.89
CA THR A 142 -19.77 -16.00 -15.23
C THR A 142 -19.33 -14.55 -15.18
N SER A 143 -19.29 -13.97 -13.98
CA SER A 143 -18.93 -12.57 -13.72
C SER A 143 -17.43 -12.39 -13.57
N ARG A 144 -16.94 -11.21 -13.96
CA ARG A 144 -15.58 -10.76 -13.64
C ARG A 144 -15.55 -10.26 -12.21
N VAL A 145 -14.55 -10.68 -11.43
CA VAL A 145 -14.52 -10.47 -9.97
C VAL A 145 -13.34 -9.61 -9.56
N TYR A 146 -13.62 -8.59 -8.76
CA TYR A 146 -12.65 -7.70 -8.13
C TYR A 146 -12.84 -7.72 -6.63
N LEU A 147 -11.76 -7.96 -5.90
CA LEU A 147 -11.75 -7.99 -4.44
C LEU A 147 -10.79 -6.93 -3.92
N SER A 148 -11.11 -6.31 -2.80
CA SER A 148 -10.14 -5.53 -2.03
C SER A 148 -10.16 -5.89 -0.55
N GLY A 149 -9.10 -5.49 0.14
CA GLY A 149 -9.19 -5.36 1.59
C GLY A 149 -7.92 -4.82 2.26
N SER A 150 -8.11 -4.31 3.47
CA SER A 150 -7.14 -3.56 4.26
C SER A 150 -6.88 -4.22 5.61
N SER A 151 -6.07 -5.29 5.66
CA SER A 151 -5.73 -5.94 6.93
C SER A 151 -4.54 -6.88 6.81
N SER A 152 -3.90 -7.18 7.96
CA SER A 152 -3.03 -8.34 8.14
C SER A 152 -3.70 -9.68 7.76
N LEU A 153 -5.04 -9.70 7.68
CA LEU A 153 -5.82 -10.85 7.24
C LEU A 153 -5.84 -11.05 5.71
N LEU A 154 -5.45 -10.05 4.91
CA LEU A 154 -5.40 -10.09 3.43
C LEU A 154 -4.02 -9.70 2.91
N THR A 155 -3.02 -10.45 3.34
CA THR A 155 -1.75 -10.42 2.65
C THR A 155 -1.92 -11.07 1.27
N PRO A 156 -1.11 -10.69 0.26
CA PRO A 156 -1.11 -11.39 -1.02
C PRO A 156 -0.94 -12.92 -0.85
N LEU A 157 -0.20 -13.35 0.18
CA LEU A 157 -0.03 -14.77 0.53
C LEU A 157 -1.34 -15.40 0.99
N ARG A 158 -2.04 -14.80 1.96
CA ARG A 158 -3.33 -15.32 2.47
C ARG A 158 -4.41 -15.32 1.40
N ILE A 159 -4.44 -14.29 0.54
CA ILE A 159 -5.32 -14.26 -0.63
C ILE A 159 -5.03 -15.42 -1.57
N ALA A 160 -3.75 -15.65 -1.89
CA ALA A 160 -3.35 -16.74 -2.78
C ALA A 160 -3.71 -18.12 -2.18
N GLU A 161 -3.58 -18.29 -0.86
CA GLU A 161 -4.01 -19.49 -0.13
C GLU A 161 -5.53 -19.67 -0.18
N GLU A 162 -6.28 -18.63 0.20
CA GLU A 162 -7.74 -18.64 0.32
C GLU A 162 -8.43 -18.83 -1.04
N LEU A 163 -7.89 -18.20 -2.10
CA LEU A 163 -8.38 -18.30 -3.48
C LEU A 163 -7.69 -19.41 -4.29
N ARG A 164 -6.78 -20.19 -3.68
CA ARG A 164 -6.05 -21.31 -4.29
C ARG A 164 -5.39 -20.95 -5.63
N GLY A 165 -4.75 -19.79 -5.70
CA GLY A 165 -4.05 -19.30 -6.89
C GLY A 165 -4.94 -18.82 -8.05
N ARG A 166 -6.25 -18.64 -7.85
CA ARG A 166 -7.18 -18.12 -8.88
C ARG A 166 -7.19 -16.60 -9.02
N SER A 167 -6.26 -15.92 -8.34
CA SER A 167 -6.22 -14.47 -8.27
C SER A 167 -4.89 -13.87 -8.70
N VAL A 168 -4.94 -12.69 -9.30
CA VAL A 168 -3.78 -11.84 -9.56
C VAL A 168 -3.90 -10.58 -8.70
N ASN A 169 -2.86 -10.31 -7.92
CA ASN A 169 -2.85 -9.21 -6.96
C ASN A 169 -2.26 -7.93 -7.53
N TYR A 170 -2.93 -6.82 -7.25
CA TYR A 170 -2.54 -5.45 -7.59
C TYR A 170 -2.35 -4.66 -6.29
N GLU A 171 -1.13 -4.19 -6.05
CA GLU A 171 -0.80 -3.48 -4.82
C GLU A 171 -1.00 -1.97 -4.97
N VAL A 172 -1.81 -1.38 -4.09
CA VAL A 172 -2.11 0.04 -4.03
C VAL A 172 -1.32 0.67 -2.88
N PHE A 173 -0.30 1.43 -3.25
CA PHE A 173 0.44 2.30 -2.35
C PHE A 173 -0.26 3.67 -2.22
N PRO A 174 0.13 4.50 -1.23
CA PRO A 174 -0.16 5.94 -1.25
C PRO A 174 0.21 6.59 -2.60
N LEU A 175 -0.19 7.83 -2.84
CA LEU A 175 -0.02 8.49 -4.14
C LEU A 175 1.44 8.43 -4.62
N SER A 176 1.69 8.13 -5.89
CA SER A 176 2.99 8.45 -6.50
C SER A 176 3.20 9.96 -6.54
N PHE A 177 4.42 10.44 -6.79
CA PHE A 177 4.62 11.88 -6.94
C PHE A 177 3.81 12.46 -8.12
N LYS A 178 3.72 11.71 -9.24
CA LYS A 178 2.88 12.09 -10.38
C LYS A 178 1.39 12.19 -10.01
N GLU A 179 0.89 11.22 -9.24
CA GLU A 179 -0.47 11.26 -8.71
C GLU A 179 -0.65 12.42 -7.71
N PHE A 180 0.34 12.69 -6.85
CA PHE A 180 0.33 13.81 -5.91
C PHE A 180 0.19 15.15 -6.63
N LEU A 181 0.96 15.39 -7.70
CA LEU A 181 0.84 16.61 -8.50
C LEU A 181 -0.56 16.75 -9.10
N ARG A 182 -1.15 15.65 -9.60
CA ARG A 182 -2.54 15.63 -10.08
C ARG A 182 -3.54 15.98 -8.97
N PHE A 183 -3.37 15.44 -7.77
CA PHE A 183 -4.22 15.74 -6.62
C PHE A 183 -4.06 17.20 -6.15
N LYS A 184 -2.89 17.80 -6.36
CA LYS A 184 -2.63 19.23 -6.16
C LYS A 184 -3.09 20.12 -7.31
N SER A 185 -3.69 19.55 -8.36
CA SER A 185 -4.05 20.25 -9.60
C SER A 185 -2.86 21.02 -10.20
N PHE A 186 -1.66 20.43 -10.08
CA PHE A 186 -0.43 20.98 -10.64
C PHE A 186 -0.10 20.26 -11.94
N GLU A 187 -0.20 20.98 -13.05
CA GLU A 187 0.28 20.53 -14.34
C GLU A 187 1.74 20.96 -14.52
N TYR A 188 2.54 20.09 -15.12
CA TYR A 188 3.91 20.37 -15.48
C TYR A 188 4.12 19.99 -16.94
N ASN A 189 5.06 20.68 -17.58
CA ASN A 189 5.57 20.30 -18.89
C ASN A 189 7.09 20.11 -18.80
N ARG A 190 7.71 19.50 -19.81
CA ARG A 190 9.15 19.19 -19.78
C ARG A 190 10.05 20.43 -19.67
N LEU A 191 9.59 21.59 -20.14
CA LEU A 191 10.36 22.83 -20.08
C LEU A 191 10.38 23.44 -18.67
N ILE A 192 9.67 22.84 -17.69
CA ILE A 192 9.60 23.33 -16.31
C ILE A 192 10.99 23.56 -15.71
N GLU A 193 11.97 22.74 -16.10
CA GLU A 193 13.37 22.83 -15.66
C GLU A 193 14.05 24.17 -15.99
N TYR A 194 13.61 24.83 -17.06
CA TYR A 194 14.16 26.11 -17.55
C TYR A 194 13.33 27.32 -17.13
N THR A 195 12.36 27.12 -16.24
CA THR A 195 11.44 28.17 -15.78
C THR A 195 11.50 28.34 -14.26
N PHE A 196 10.97 29.45 -13.78
CA PHE A 196 10.77 29.67 -12.33
C PHE A 196 9.88 28.58 -11.69
N GLU A 197 9.05 27.89 -12.47
CA GLU A 197 8.18 26.81 -11.98
C GLU A 197 8.98 25.59 -11.47
N ARG A 198 10.27 25.45 -11.79
CA ARG A 198 11.17 24.49 -11.11
C ARG A 198 11.18 24.69 -9.59
N GLY A 199 11.14 25.93 -9.10
CA GLY A 199 11.03 26.20 -7.67
C GLY A 199 9.74 25.65 -7.06
N LYS A 200 8.64 25.67 -7.83
CA LYS A 200 7.34 25.15 -7.40
C LYS A 200 7.32 23.63 -7.33
N ILE A 201 7.91 22.92 -8.29
CA ILE A 201 7.98 21.46 -8.22
C ILE A 201 8.82 20.98 -7.04
N LEU A 202 9.93 21.67 -6.73
CA LEU A 202 10.76 21.36 -5.55
C LEU A 202 10.02 21.65 -4.24
N SER A 203 9.24 22.73 -4.18
CA SER A 203 8.36 23.02 -3.03
C SER A 203 7.33 21.91 -2.84
N LEU A 204 6.69 21.45 -3.91
CA LEU A 204 5.74 20.33 -3.90
C LEU A 204 6.41 19.00 -3.52
N LEU A 205 7.65 18.75 -3.95
CA LEU A 205 8.42 17.58 -3.53
C LEU A 205 8.75 17.63 -2.03
N ARG A 206 9.09 18.81 -1.49
CA ARG A 206 9.27 18.97 -0.03
C ARG A 206 7.97 18.69 0.71
N GLU A 207 6.84 19.20 0.23
CA GLU A 207 5.53 18.92 0.84
C GLU A 207 5.22 17.42 0.82
N TYR A 208 5.46 16.76 -0.32
CA TYR A 208 5.24 15.32 -0.50
C TYR A 208 6.10 14.47 0.45
N LEU A 209 7.38 14.84 0.65
CA LEU A 209 8.23 14.17 1.63
C LEU A 209 7.81 14.46 3.08
N TYR A 210 7.38 15.68 3.37
CA TYR A 210 7.14 16.15 4.74
C TYR A 210 5.78 15.76 5.31
N TYR A 211 4.72 15.83 4.50
CA TYR A 211 3.35 15.45 4.90
C TYR A 211 2.92 14.11 4.33
N GLY A 212 3.75 13.50 3.48
CA GLY A 212 3.42 12.23 2.88
C GLY A 212 2.47 12.33 1.70
N SER A 213 1.88 11.18 1.37
CA SER A 213 1.27 10.90 0.08
C SER A 213 -0.10 10.22 0.17
N TYR A 214 -0.67 10.12 1.38
CA TYR A 214 -2.03 9.62 1.54
C TYR A 214 -3.05 10.54 0.84
N PRO A 215 -3.97 10.00 0.00
CA PRO A 215 -4.89 10.81 -0.80
C PRO A 215 -5.64 11.92 -0.04
N ALA A 216 -6.26 11.58 1.09
CA ALA A 216 -7.00 12.56 1.89
C ALA A 216 -6.08 13.60 2.55
N VAL A 217 -4.89 13.21 3.01
CA VAL A 217 -3.89 14.16 3.56
C VAL A 217 -3.44 15.16 2.50
N VAL A 218 -3.25 14.69 1.26
CA VAL A 218 -2.82 15.54 0.14
C VAL A 218 -3.90 16.55 -0.26
N LEU A 219 -5.18 16.18 -0.14
CA LEU A 219 -6.32 17.06 -0.42
C LEU A 219 -6.54 18.13 0.67
N GLU A 220 -6.09 17.88 1.89
CA GLU A 220 -6.16 18.88 2.95
C GLU A 220 -5.28 20.09 2.64
N LYS A 221 -5.83 21.28 2.87
CA LYS A 221 -5.12 22.55 2.68
C LYS A 221 -4.33 22.95 3.92
N GLU A 222 -4.94 22.79 5.08
CA GLU A 222 -4.39 23.22 6.36
C GLU A 222 -3.38 22.19 6.91
N ASN A 223 -2.17 22.65 7.22
CA ASN A 223 -1.09 21.78 7.71
C ASN A 223 -1.45 21.09 9.04
N ASN A 224 -2.21 21.76 9.91
CA ASN A 224 -2.67 21.17 11.17
C ASN A 224 -3.67 20.03 10.95
N GLU A 225 -4.52 20.12 9.93
CA GLU A 225 -5.46 19.05 9.59
C GLU A 225 -4.74 17.86 8.94
N LYS A 226 -3.72 18.10 8.10
CA LYS A 226 -2.81 17.03 7.61
C LYS A 226 -2.21 16.23 8.76
N ILE A 227 -1.67 16.92 9.77
CA ILE A 227 -1.09 16.30 10.96
C ILE A 227 -2.16 15.51 11.73
N ARG A 228 -3.36 16.09 11.92
CA ARG A 228 -4.46 15.40 12.63
C ARG A 228 -4.89 14.12 11.91
N LEU A 229 -5.01 14.15 10.59
CA LEU A 229 -5.33 12.97 9.78
C LEU A 229 -4.26 11.89 9.91
N LEU A 230 -2.98 12.25 9.77
CA LEU A 230 -1.87 11.29 9.90
C LEU A 230 -1.82 10.64 11.29
N LYS A 231 -2.07 11.40 12.37
CA LYS A 231 -2.22 10.85 13.73
C LYS A 231 -3.39 9.87 13.83
N SER A 232 -4.55 10.25 13.29
CA SER A 232 -5.72 9.36 13.25
C SER A 232 -5.46 8.07 12.47
N TYR A 233 -4.67 8.14 11.39
CA TYR A 233 -4.30 6.97 10.60
C TYR A 233 -3.34 6.07 11.38
N PHE A 234 -2.35 6.66 12.06
CA PHE A 234 -1.47 5.94 12.95
C PHE A 234 -2.27 5.20 14.04
N ASP A 235 -3.16 5.88 14.75
CA ASP A 235 -3.99 5.27 15.79
C ASP A 235 -4.88 4.14 15.23
N SER A 236 -5.45 4.34 14.05
CA SER A 236 -6.25 3.32 13.36
C SER A 236 -5.43 2.07 13.03
N ILE A 237 -4.19 2.24 12.58
CA ILE A 237 -3.25 1.14 12.30
C ILE A 237 -2.92 0.40 13.60
N ILE A 238 -2.60 1.11 14.68
CA ILE A 238 -2.32 0.47 15.98
C ILE A 238 -3.51 -0.36 16.46
N VAL A 239 -4.72 0.21 16.42
CA VAL A 239 -5.92 -0.46 16.96
C VAL A 239 -6.39 -1.61 16.08
N ARG A 240 -6.43 -1.44 14.74
CA ARG A 240 -7.02 -2.43 13.84
C ARG A 240 -5.99 -3.43 13.33
N ASP A 241 -4.83 -2.94 12.92
CA ASP A 241 -3.85 -3.72 12.16
C ASP A 241 -2.83 -4.40 13.08
N PHE A 242 -2.66 -3.91 14.32
CA PHE A 242 -1.85 -4.51 15.41
C PHE A 242 -2.67 -5.10 16.59
N SER A 243 -3.98 -5.30 16.39
CA SER A 243 -4.99 -5.71 17.38
C SER A 243 -4.73 -6.96 18.25
N THR A 244 -3.87 -7.90 17.84
CA THR A 244 -3.55 -9.10 18.66
C THR A 244 -2.48 -8.82 19.72
N ILE A 245 -1.85 -7.65 19.65
CA ILE A 245 -0.88 -7.16 20.63
C ILE A 245 -1.52 -6.02 21.41
N LYS A 246 -1.12 -5.84 22.67
CA LYS A 246 -1.57 -4.69 23.46
C LYS A 246 -1.19 -3.38 22.76
N ALA A 247 -2.13 -2.44 22.72
CA ALA A 247 -2.00 -1.21 21.95
C ALA A 247 -0.81 -0.34 22.37
N ASP A 248 -0.45 -0.33 23.65
CA ASP A 248 0.73 0.35 24.20
C ASP A 248 2.05 -0.24 23.63
N ILE A 249 2.17 -1.56 23.61
CA ILE A 249 3.32 -2.27 23.05
C ILE A 249 3.41 -2.04 21.54
N ALA A 250 2.29 -2.15 20.83
CA ALA A 250 2.23 -1.89 19.39
C ALA A 250 2.59 -0.45 19.04
N SER A 251 2.11 0.53 19.82
CA SER A 251 2.42 1.95 19.65
C SER A 251 3.91 2.22 19.88
N LEU A 252 4.52 1.69 20.95
CA LEU A 252 5.96 1.81 21.19
C LEU A 252 6.81 1.21 20.06
N PHE A 253 6.40 0.05 19.57
CA PHE A 253 7.04 -0.59 18.42
C PHE A 253 6.93 0.28 17.16
N ALA A 254 5.73 0.75 16.82
CA ALA A 254 5.50 1.57 15.64
C ALA A 254 6.25 2.92 15.70
N ASN A 255 6.31 3.53 16.88
CA ASN A 255 7.12 4.72 17.17
C ASN A 255 8.62 4.47 16.99
N TYR A 256 9.13 3.31 17.42
CA TYR A 256 10.50 2.91 17.11
C TYR A 256 10.73 2.83 15.60
N LEU A 257 9.79 2.26 14.85
CA LEU A 257 9.93 2.14 13.41
C LEU A 257 9.99 3.52 12.72
N ILE A 258 9.08 4.41 13.09
CA ILE A 258 8.99 5.76 12.53
C ILE A 258 10.23 6.59 12.89
N SER A 259 10.75 6.48 14.11
CA SER A 259 11.94 7.23 14.54
C SER A 259 13.27 6.70 13.95
N ASN A 260 13.26 5.48 13.40
CA ASN A 260 14.45 4.82 12.86
C ASN A 260 14.33 4.45 11.38
N TYR A 261 13.42 5.09 10.63
CA TYR A 261 13.29 4.86 9.20
C TYR A 261 14.54 5.30 8.42
N ALA A 262 14.80 4.62 7.31
CA ALA A 262 16.04 4.63 6.53
C ALA A 262 17.31 4.33 7.33
N ARG A 263 17.21 3.67 8.49
CA ARG A 263 18.39 3.29 9.32
C ARG A 263 18.53 1.78 9.47
N PRO A 264 19.77 1.25 9.60
CA PRO A 264 19.99 -0.16 9.88
C PRO A 264 19.58 -0.57 11.30
N THR A 265 18.75 -1.60 11.43
CA THR A 265 18.33 -2.18 12.71
C THR A 265 18.33 -3.71 12.69
N THR A 266 18.03 -4.33 13.83
CA THR A 266 17.79 -5.77 13.97
C THR A 266 16.63 -6.03 14.92
N ILE A 267 16.05 -7.23 14.83
CA ILE A 267 15.06 -7.71 15.81
C ILE A 267 15.63 -7.61 17.25
N ASN A 268 16.92 -7.92 17.43
CA ASN A 268 17.55 -7.83 18.76
C ASN A 268 17.65 -6.39 19.26
N LYS A 269 18.00 -5.42 18.39
CA LYS A 269 18.04 -4.00 18.79
C LYS A 269 16.67 -3.51 19.25
N VAL A 270 15.61 -3.87 18.54
CA VAL A 270 14.23 -3.48 18.91
C VAL A 270 13.81 -4.17 20.21
N TYR A 271 14.13 -5.46 20.35
CA TYR A 271 13.89 -6.20 21.59
C TYR A 271 14.55 -5.54 22.81
N GLU A 272 15.84 -5.21 22.73
CA GLU A 272 16.55 -4.53 23.82
C GLU A 272 16.00 -3.12 24.08
N TYR A 273 15.61 -2.38 23.02
CA TYR A 273 14.93 -1.09 23.16
C TYR A 273 13.63 -1.22 23.97
N MET A 274 12.75 -2.14 23.59
CA MET A 274 11.48 -2.33 24.31
C MET A 274 11.71 -2.77 25.75
N ARG A 275 12.70 -3.65 25.99
CA ARG A 275 13.09 -4.06 27.36
C ARG A 275 13.61 -2.88 28.19
N SER A 276 14.39 -1.98 27.59
CA SER A 276 14.91 -0.78 28.26
C SER A 276 13.80 0.18 28.71
N LEU A 277 12.64 0.15 28.06
CA LEU A 277 11.43 0.88 28.45
C LEU A 277 10.60 0.14 29.52
N GLY A 278 11.09 -0.97 30.08
CA GLY A 278 10.39 -1.77 31.07
C GLY A 278 9.34 -2.74 30.50
N ILE A 279 9.25 -2.89 29.18
CA ILE A 279 8.30 -3.80 28.54
C ILE A 279 8.78 -5.24 28.65
N LYS A 280 7.95 -6.10 29.26
CA LYS A 280 8.22 -7.53 29.43
C LYS A 280 7.62 -8.34 28.28
N ILE A 281 8.34 -8.44 27.17
CA ILE A 281 7.97 -9.27 26.00
C ILE A 281 9.09 -10.25 25.65
N GLY A 282 8.77 -11.28 24.86
CA GLY A 282 9.75 -12.17 24.24
C GLY A 282 10.21 -11.67 22.87
N LYS A 283 11.31 -12.24 22.34
CA LYS A 283 11.76 -11.98 20.96
C LYS A 283 10.74 -12.41 19.91
N GLU A 284 9.98 -13.47 20.19
CA GLU A 284 8.90 -13.96 19.33
C GLU A 284 7.83 -12.87 19.10
N THR A 285 7.43 -12.14 20.14
CA THR A 285 6.49 -11.02 20.02
C THR A 285 7.04 -9.91 19.12
N VAL A 286 8.33 -9.61 19.19
CA VAL A 286 8.98 -8.63 18.30
C VAL A 286 8.97 -9.11 16.85
N ILE A 287 9.20 -10.40 16.61
CA ILE A 287 9.11 -11.01 15.28
C ILE A 287 7.68 -10.92 14.75
N GLU A 288 6.68 -11.25 15.57
CA GLU A 288 5.27 -11.12 15.22
C GLU A 288 4.91 -9.67 14.85
N LEU A 289 5.35 -8.69 15.64
CA LEU A 289 5.16 -7.27 15.35
C LEU A 289 5.77 -6.86 14.00
N PHE A 290 6.99 -7.32 13.68
CA PHE A 290 7.60 -7.06 12.37
C PHE A 290 6.83 -7.73 11.22
N ASN A 291 6.38 -8.96 11.41
CA ASN A 291 5.57 -9.65 10.41
C ASN A 291 4.30 -8.85 10.15
N ARG A 292 3.57 -8.45 11.19
CA ARG A 292 2.37 -7.63 11.06
C ARG A 292 2.64 -6.30 10.38
N ALA A 293 3.72 -5.61 10.73
CA ALA A 293 4.08 -4.35 10.09
C ALA A 293 4.34 -4.49 8.59
N LYS A 294 4.92 -5.62 8.16
CA LYS A 294 5.08 -5.95 6.74
C LYS A 294 3.73 -6.29 6.09
N GLU A 295 2.94 -7.14 6.73
CA GLU A 295 1.64 -7.61 6.22
C GLU A 295 0.64 -6.47 6.02
N THR A 296 0.70 -5.44 6.86
CA THR A 296 -0.18 -4.25 6.83
C THR A 296 0.41 -3.11 6.01
N TYR A 297 1.54 -3.37 5.34
CA TYR A 297 2.37 -2.41 4.60
C TYR A 297 2.96 -1.30 5.46
N PHE A 298 2.75 -1.26 6.78
CA PHE A 298 3.22 -0.17 7.64
C PHE A 298 4.73 0.07 7.55
N SER A 299 5.53 -1.00 7.56
CA SER A 299 6.98 -0.92 7.42
C SER A 299 7.59 -2.14 6.75
N PHE A 300 8.76 -1.95 6.16
CA PHE A 300 9.48 -2.96 5.38
C PHE A 300 10.92 -3.07 5.84
N PHE A 301 11.44 -4.29 5.79
CA PHE A 301 12.86 -4.55 5.94
C PHE A 301 13.51 -4.84 4.60
N VAL A 302 14.66 -4.19 4.39
CA VAL A 302 15.56 -4.43 3.27
C VAL A 302 16.81 -5.09 3.82
N GLU A 303 17.08 -6.29 3.31
CA GLU A 303 18.26 -7.09 3.69
C GLU A 303 19.51 -6.58 2.95
N GLU A 304 20.67 -6.81 3.54
CA GLU A 304 21.95 -6.63 2.84
C GLU A 304 22.04 -7.61 1.67
N PHE A 305 22.61 -7.17 0.55
CA PHE A 305 22.89 -8.05 -0.58
C PHE A 305 24.01 -9.02 -0.20
N GLU A 306 23.62 -10.25 0.10
CA GLU A 306 24.53 -11.33 0.46
C GLU A 306 23.95 -12.64 -0.08
N LYS A 307 24.78 -13.48 -0.70
CA LYS A 307 24.32 -14.73 -1.34
C LYS A 307 23.93 -15.77 -0.27
N SER A 308 24.65 -15.80 0.84
CA SER A 308 24.35 -16.68 1.97
C SER A 308 23.10 -16.23 2.71
N GLU A 309 22.04 -17.03 2.65
CA GLU A 309 20.81 -16.75 3.39
C GLU A 309 21.05 -16.62 4.90
N ARG A 310 21.87 -17.49 5.48
CA ARG A 310 22.23 -17.43 6.91
C ARG A 310 22.82 -16.06 7.29
N LYS A 311 23.72 -15.53 6.45
CA LYS A 311 24.32 -14.22 6.69
C LYS A 311 23.30 -13.09 6.46
N ARG A 312 22.50 -13.13 5.39
CA ARG A 312 21.41 -12.15 5.16
C ARG A 312 20.47 -12.03 6.36
N LYS A 313 20.07 -13.16 6.95
CA LYS A 313 19.17 -13.16 8.12
C LYS A 313 19.82 -12.61 9.38
N ALA A 314 21.15 -12.77 9.52
CA ALA A 314 21.92 -12.30 10.67
C ALA A 314 22.35 -10.83 10.58
N ASN A 315 22.53 -10.33 9.35
CA ASN A 315 22.97 -8.96 9.10
C ASN A 315 21.92 -7.92 9.52
N LEU A 316 22.37 -6.67 9.61
CA LEU A 316 21.46 -5.54 9.82
C LEU A 316 20.46 -5.47 8.65
N LYS A 317 19.30 -4.88 8.91
CA LYS A 317 18.28 -4.63 7.90
C LYS A 317 17.99 -3.14 7.89
N LYS A 318 17.97 -2.51 6.72
CA LYS A 318 17.45 -1.15 6.60
C LYS A 318 15.94 -1.17 6.76
N LEU A 319 15.43 -0.26 7.57
CA LEU A 319 14.00 -0.13 7.85
C LEU A 319 13.40 0.99 7.00
N TYR A 320 12.29 0.71 6.32
CA TYR A 320 11.52 1.73 5.59
C TYR A 320 10.06 1.72 6.05
N ILE A 321 9.39 2.86 5.97
CA ILE A 321 7.98 3.03 6.31
C ILE A 321 7.18 3.36 5.05
N ILE A 322 5.89 3.03 5.04
CA ILE A 322 5.02 3.24 3.88
C ILE A 322 4.93 4.70 3.42
N ASP A 323 5.07 5.62 4.35
CA ASP A 323 4.83 7.04 4.11
C ASP A 323 5.62 7.91 5.10
N THR A 324 6.30 8.94 4.58
CA THR A 324 7.20 9.82 5.34
C THR A 324 6.49 10.96 6.05
N GLY A 325 5.16 11.05 5.97
CA GLY A 325 4.37 12.00 6.76
C GLY A 325 4.31 11.66 8.25
N TYR A 326 4.51 10.38 8.62
CA TYR A 326 4.43 9.94 10.02
C TYR A 326 5.45 10.59 10.96
N PRO A 327 6.77 10.67 10.63
CA PRO A 327 7.75 11.39 11.45
C PRO A 327 7.30 12.80 11.81
N THR A 328 6.86 13.58 10.81
CA THR A 328 6.33 14.93 10.99
C THR A 328 5.11 14.96 11.90
N ALA A 329 4.12 14.09 11.64
CA ALA A 329 2.88 14.09 12.40
C ALA A 329 3.09 13.74 13.87
N LEU A 330 4.02 12.82 14.17
CA LEU A 330 4.31 12.38 15.53
C LEU A 330 5.38 13.23 16.24
N GLY A 331 5.92 14.25 15.58
CA GLY A 331 6.89 15.18 16.18
C GLY A 331 8.31 14.63 16.26
N TYR A 332 8.67 13.65 15.42
CA TYR A 332 10.05 13.21 15.27
C TYR A 332 10.84 14.14 14.35
N GLU A 333 12.17 14.14 14.49
CA GLU A 333 13.05 14.93 13.65
C GLU A 333 12.94 14.50 12.18
N PHE A 334 12.64 15.46 11.30
CA PHE A 334 12.56 15.23 9.86
C PHE A 334 13.95 15.33 9.23
N SER A 335 14.43 14.22 8.67
CA SER A 335 15.64 14.17 7.85
C SER A 335 15.23 14.06 6.38
N ILE A 336 15.57 15.08 5.58
CA ILE A 336 15.29 15.06 4.14
C ILE A 336 16.02 13.91 3.44
N SER A 337 17.24 13.58 3.86
CA SER A 337 18.01 12.46 3.31
C SER A 337 17.30 11.12 3.55
N ASN A 338 16.82 10.89 4.78
CA ASN A 338 16.10 9.67 5.12
C ASN A 338 14.75 9.60 4.38
N ALA A 339 14.05 10.73 4.26
CA ALA A 339 12.78 10.81 3.54
C ALA A 339 12.96 10.52 2.05
N MET A 340 14.02 11.06 1.44
CA MET A 340 14.39 10.77 0.05
C MET A 340 14.69 9.28 -0.16
N GLU A 341 15.55 8.69 0.67
CA GLU A 341 15.90 7.27 0.57
C GLU A 341 14.65 6.38 0.74
N ASN A 342 13.81 6.68 1.75
CA ASN A 342 12.57 5.95 1.99
C ASN A 342 11.60 6.05 0.81
N LEU A 343 11.46 7.25 0.22
CA LEU A 343 10.61 7.45 -0.94
C LEU A 343 11.09 6.63 -2.15
N VAL A 344 12.41 6.61 -2.40
CA VAL A 344 12.98 5.80 -3.49
C VAL A 344 12.64 4.33 -3.29
N TYR A 345 12.74 3.81 -2.07
CA TYR A 345 12.34 2.44 -1.77
C TYR A 345 10.85 2.17 -2.09
N ILE A 346 9.93 3.03 -1.63
CA ILE A 346 8.50 2.88 -1.89
C ILE A 346 8.20 2.96 -3.40
N GLU A 347 8.88 3.84 -4.12
CA GLU A 347 8.74 3.95 -5.57
C GLU A 347 9.28 2.72 -6.31
N LEU A 348 10.38 2.12 -5.87
CA LEU A 348 10.87 0.84 -6.42
C LEU A 348 9.83 -0.26 -6.26
N LEU A 349 9.19 -0.36 -5.08
CA LEU A 349 8.10 -1.31 -4.86
C LEU A 349 6.91 -1.01 -5.79
N ARG A 350 6.54 0.26 -5.97
CA ARG A 350 5.46 0.67 -6.87
C ARG A 350 5.73 0.27 -8.32
N ARG A 351 6.98 0.39 -8.78
CA ARG A 351 7.43 -0.03 -10.12
C ARG A 351 7.53 -1.54 -10.31
N GLY A 352 7.24 -2.33 -9.27
CA GLY A 352 7.23 -3.79 -9.36
C GLY A 352 8.55 -4.46 -8.96
N TYR A 353 9.55 -3.71 -8.50
CA TYR A 353 10.78 -4.30 -7.97
C TYR A 353 10.50 -4.96 -6.61
N ARG A 354 10.87 -6.23 -6.48
CA ARG A 354 10.66 -7.03 -5.26
C ARG A 354 11.98 -7.50 -4.64
N GLU A 355 13.01 -7.66 -5.46
CA GLU A 355 14.38 -7.96 -5.01
C GLU A 355 15.17 -6.66 -4.88
N VAL A 356 14.91 -5.94 -3.79
CA VAL A 356 15.63 -4.72 -3.41
C VAL A 356 16.42 -5.00 -2.14
N PHE A 357 17.72 -4.77 -2.20
CA PHE A 357 18.67 -4.95 -1.11
C PHE A 357 19.43 -3.65 -0.88
N TYR A 358 20.24 -3.56 0.18
CA TYR A 358 21.29 -2.54 0.28
C TYR A 358 22.66 -3.22 0.21
N TRP A 359 23.74 -2.51 -0.08
CA TRP A 359 25.09 -3.07 -0.05
C TRP A 359 26.01 -2.26 0.87
N ARG A 360 26.98 -2.94 1.47
CA ARG A 360 27.92 -2.36 2.42
C ARG A 360 29.33 -2.83 2.11
N GLY A 361 30.19 -1.90 1.74
CA GLY A 361 31.64 -2.08 1.63
C GLY A 361 32.37 -1.15 2.58
N LYS A 362 33.33 -0.38 2.06
CA LYS A 362 33.91 0.75 2.82
C LYS A 362 32.90 1.87 3.03
N ARG A 363 31.95 1.96 2.10
CA ARG A 363 30.79 2.86 2.10
C ARG A 363 29.55 2.03 1.76
N ASP A 364 28.39 2.53 2.15
CA ASP A 364 27.12 1.87 1.86
C ASP A 364 26.56 2.38 0.53
N VAL A 365 25.95 1.47 -0.24
CA VAL A 365 25.09 1.81 -1.38
C VAL A 365 23.65 1.54 -0.97
N ASP A 366 22.79 2.52 -1.15
CA ASP A 366 21.44 2.49 -0.59
C ASP A 366 20.59 1.35 -1.15
N PHE A 367 20.61 1.16 -2.48
CA PHE A 367 19.85 0.10 -3.12
C PHE A 367 20.65 -0.69 -4.16
N VAL A 368 20.56 -2.01 -4.04
CA VAL A 368 20.88 -2.99 -5.09
C VAL A 368 19.56 -3.58 -5.56
N VAL A 369 19.17 -3.29 -6.79
CA VAL A 369 18.00 -3.91 -7.42
C VAL A 369 18.48 -5.15 -8.16
N ALA A 370 17.84 -6.28 -7.93
CA ALA A 370 18.18 -7.55 -8.54
C ALA A 370 17.00 -8.19 -9.27
N LYS A 371 17.32 -9.18 -10.10
CA LYS A 371 16.35 -10.10 -10.71
C LYS A 371 16.90 -11.52 -10.61
N ASN A 372 16.14 -12.42 -9.98
CA ASN A 372 16.58 -13.78 -9.68
C ASN A 372 17.91 -13.79 -8.90
N PHE A 373 18.05 -12.91 -7.90
CA PHE A 373 19.27 -12.66 -7.13
C PHE A 373 20.50 -12.22 -7.95
N ASN A 374 20.32 -11.84 -9.21
CA ASN A 374 21.36 -11.21 -10.01
C ASN A 374 21.18 -9.68 -9.98
N PRO A 375 22.11 -8.91 -9.39
CA PRO A 375 22.06 -7.45 -9.43
C PRO A 375 21.97 -6.90 -10.86
N ILE A 376 21.03 -5.96 -11.08
CA ILE A 376 20.80 -5.34 -12.40
C ILE A 376 21.07 -3.85 -12.41
N THR A 377 20.94 -3.15 -11.28
CA THR A 377 21.30 -1.75 -11.13
C THR A 377 21.58 -1.40 -9.67
N LEU A 378 22.38 -0.35 -9.47
CA LEU A 378 22.69 0.25 -8.18
C LEU A 378 22.09 1.64 -8.09
N ILE A 379 21.54 2.01 -6.93
CA ILE A 379 20.99 3.34 -6.70
C ILE A 379 21.55 3.90 -5.40
N GLN A 380 22.12 5.08 -5.49
CA GLN A 380 22.52 5.90 -4.34
C GLN A 380 21.61 7.11 -4.24
N VAL A 381 21.21 7.50 -3.02
CA VAL A 381 20.33 8.64 -2.81
C VAL A 381 21.06 9.69 -1.98
N THR A 382 21.08 10.94 -2.44
CA THR A 382 21.79 12.02 -1.73
C THR A 382 21.08 13.36 -1.87
N TYR A 383 21.15 14.18 -0.82
CA TYR A 383 20.66 15.56 -0.85
C TYR A 383 21.68 16.49 -1.54
N ALA A 384 21.94 16.25 -2.82
CA ALA A 384 22.83 17.05 -3.65
C ALA A 384 22.07 18.12 -4.45
N THR A 385 22.53 19.38 -4.37
CA THR A 385 22.02 20.54 -5.14
C THR A 385 23.01 21.02 -6.19
N ASP A 386 24.29 21.11 -5.83
CA ASP A 386 25.32 21.72 -6.69
C ASP A 386 26.41 20.73 -7.13
N LYS A 387 26.62 19.67 -6.34
CA LYS A 387 27.55 18.58 -6.66
C LYS A 387 27.21 17.34 -5.84
N VAL A 388 27.57 16.18 -6.37
CA VAL A 388 27.61 14.93 -5.62
C VAL A 388 28.96 14.81 -4.91
N GLU A 389 28.97 14.41 -3.65
CA GLU A 389 30.22 14.19 -2.92
C GLU A 389 30.98 12.97 -3.47
N ASP A 390 32.30 13.08 -3.60
CA ASP A 390 33.16 12.01 -4.16
C ASP A 390 32.95 10.66 -3.48
N ARG A 391 32.68 10.67 -2.17
CA ARG A 391 32.41 9.48 -1.37
C ARG A 391 31.22 8.66 -1.85
N GLU A 392 30.18 9.32 -2.37
CA GLU A 392 28.95 8.66 -2.85
C GLU A 392 29.25 7.96 -4.19
N VAL A 393 30.10 8.60 -5.02
CA VAL A 393 30.56 8.05 -6.29
C VAL A 393 31.51 6.87 -6.06
N GLU A 394 32.43 6.99 -5.10
CA GLU A 394 33.36 5.92 -4.70
C GLU A 394 32.61 4.67 -4.20
N ALA A 395 31.55 4.85 -3.39
CA ALA A 395 30.71 3.75 -2.91
C ALA A 395 30.11 2.93 -4.06
N ILE A 396 29.54 3.62 -5.06
CA ILE A 396 28.99 2.97 -6.25
C ILE A 396 30.09 2.27 -7.04
N ILE A 397 31.24 2.91 -7.28
CA ILE A 397 32.34 2.29 -8.06
C ILE A 397 32.83 1.01 -7.39
N GLU A 398 32.96 1.02 -6.06
CA GLU A 398 33.31 -0.16 -5.28
C GLU A 398 32.27 -1.28 -5.48
N ALA A 399 30.99 -0.98 -5.29
CA ALA A 399 29.90 -1.92 -5.46
C ALA A 399 29.76 -2.45 -6.91
N LYS A 400 29.92 -1.61 -7.93
CA LYS A 400 29.91 -2.02 -9.35
C LYS A 400 30.98 -3.07 -9.63
N SER A 401 32.18 -2.85 -9.12
CA SER A 401 33.32 -3.76 -9.28
C SER A 401 33.08 -5.11 -8.59
N GLU A 402 32.61 -5.09 -7.34
CA GLU A 402 32.38 -6.31 -6.55
C GLU A 402 31.18 -7.13 -7.06
N LEU A 403 30.07 -6.46 -7.34
CA LEU A 403 28.81 -7.07 -7.75
C LEU A 403 28.74 -7.33 -9.27
N LYS A 404 29.69 -6.79 -10.03
CA LYS A 404 29.76 -6.86 -11.50
C LYS A 404 28.51 -6.30 -12.17
N VAL A 405 28.16 -5.07 -11.78
CA VAL A 405 26.98 -4.34 -12.29
C VAL A 405 27.42 -3.10 -13.03
N ASP A 406 26.97 -2.95 -14.27
CA ASP A 406 27.32 -1.80 -15.10
C ASP A 406 26.38 -0.61 -14.92
N ASN A 407 25.10 -0.86 -14.60
CA ASN A 407 24.12 0.20 -14.43
C ASN A 407 24.15 0.75 -13.00
N ALA A 408 24.22 2.07 -12.88
CA ALA A 408 24.06 2.76 -11.61
C ALA A 408 23.44 4.14 -11.81
N THR A 409 22.75 4.63 -10.79
CA THR A 409 22.12 5.96 -10.79
C THR A 409 22.27 6.62 -9.42
N ILE A 410 22.56 7.91 -9.41
CA ILE A 410 22.57 8.74 -8.21
C ILE A 410 21.32 9.62 -8.24
N ILE A 411 20.38 9.36 -7.33
CA ILE A 411 19.20 10.20 -7.18
C ILE A 411 19.56 11.35 -6.25
N THR A 412 19.47 12.57 -6.79
CA THR A 412 19.86 13.80 -6.10
C THR A 412 18.63 14.59 -5.66
N TRP A 413 18.82 15.67 -4.90
CA TRP A 413 17.71 16.60 -4.61
C TRP A 413 17.32 17.37 -5.87
N ASP A 414 18.30 18.03 -6.49
CA ASP A 414 18.08 18.88 -7.68
C ASP A 414 19.35 19.08 -8.52
N TYR A 415 20.26 18.10 -8.52
CA TYR A 415 21.50 18.12 -9.28
C TYR A 415 21.48 17.09 -10.43
N GLU A 416 21.88 17.50 -11.63
CA GLU A 416 21.90 16.64 -12.81
C GLU A 416 23.27 16.69 -13.50
N ASP A 417 23.89 15.53 -13.70
CA ASP A 417 25.19 15.41 -14.35
C ASP A 417 25.51 13.94 -14.69
N GLU A 418 26.61 13.71 -15.42
CA GLU A 418 27.20 12.39 -15.61
C GLU A 418 28.60 12.33 -14.98
N ILE A 419 28.73 11.62 -13.86
CA ILE A 419 29.95 11.57 -13.07
C ILE A 419 30.60 10.20 -13.22
N LYS A 420 31.77 10.13 -13.87
CA LYS A 420 32.51 8.87 -14.11
C LYS A 420 31.63 7.78 -14.76
N GLY A 421 30.76 8.17 -15.69
CA GLY A 421 29.83 7.26 -16.37
C GLY A 421 28.62 6.83 -15.53
N ILE A 422 28.33 7.51 -14.42
CA ILE A 422 27.16 7.30 -13.57
C ILE A 422 26.25 8.52 -13.71
N LYS A 423 24.98 8.30 -14.05
CA LYS A 423 23.99 9.38 -14.15
C LYS A 423 23.57 9.86 -12.75
N ALA A 424 23.70 11.16 -12.50
CA ALA A 424 23.09 11.85 -11.38
C ALA A 424 21.81 12.55 -11.87
N ILE A 425 20.67 12.28 -11.24
CA ILE A 425 19.36 12.74 -11.71
C ILE A 425 18.56 13.34 -10.54
N PRO A 426 17.93 14.51 -10.73
CA PRO A 426 17.01 15.09 -9.76
C PRO A 426 15.87 14.14 -9.42
N MET A 427 15.59 14.00 -8.12
CA MET A 427 14.54 13.12 -7.62
C MET A 427 13.18 13.36 -8.28
N TRP A 428 12.79 14.63 -8.48
CA TRP A 428 11.51 14.95 -9.11
C TRP A 428 11.44 14.43 -10.55
N LYS A 429 12.52 14.49 -11.33
CA LYS A 429 12.57 13.92 -12.70
C LYS A 429 12.46 12.40 -12.67
N TRP A 430 13.22 11.76 -11.78
CA TRP A 430 13.20 10.31 -11.62
C TRP A 430 11.81 9.80 -11.24
N LEU A 431 11.10 10.48 -10.32
CA LEU A 431 9.74 10.13 -9.89
C LEU A 431 8.68 10.31 -10.98
N LEU A 432 8.91 11.18 -11.96
CA LEU A 432 7.96 11.45 -13.06
C LEU A 432 8.17 10.52 -14.27
N GLY A 433 9.18 9.64 -14.22
CA GLY A 433 9.47 8.67 -15.26
C GLY A 433 10.11 9.29 -16.50
N GLU A 434 10.82 10.42 -16.34
CA GLU A 434 11.58 11.04 -17.45
C GLU A 434 12.85 10.25 -17.81
N ASP A 435 13.24 9.30 -16.95
CA ASP A 435 14.31 8.32 -17.19
C ASP A 435 13.86 6.91 -16.80
N ASN A 436 13.86 5.99 -17.77
CA ASN A 436 13.59 4.54 -17.59
C ASN A 436 14.82 3.81 -17.00
N LEU A 437 15.47 4.37 -15.98
CA LEU A 437 16.73 3.82 -15.44
C LEU A 437 16.53 2.68 -14.44
N VAL A 438 15.27 2.42 -14.06
CA VAL A 438 14.77 1.09 -13.69
C VAL A 438 13.36 0.94 -14.19
#